data_AF-A0A7L2QFL6-F1
#
_entry.id   AF-A0A7L2QFL6-F1
#
_cell.length_a   1.000
_cell.length_b   1.000
_cell.length_c   1.000
_cell.angle_alpha   90.00
_cell.angle_beta   90.00
_cell.angle_gamma   90.00
#
_symmetry.space_group_name_H-M   'P 1'
#
loop_
_entity.id
_entity.type
_entity.pdbx_description
1 polymer ?
#
loop_
_entity_poly.entity_id
_entity_poly.type
_entity_poly.pdbx_seq_one_letter_code
_entity_poly.pdbx_strand_id
1 'polypeptide(L)'
;PGGKQLEPLKYGKVATEASVSRKKVECCILGTMSLLYHCLEKGMSVAFVLRDVGVLLIEGSMVLMRFYLDFLEKVTGERIQDRATLKALQQLDMVVSRVVPVASLSFSGRVIIFPK
;
A
#
# COMPACT_ATOMS: atom_id res chain seq x y z
N PRO A 1 9.13 -13.65 18.06
CA PRO A 1 8.76 -13.06 16.75
C PRO A 1 8.46 -14.17 15.73
N GLY A 2 7.24 -14.18 15.19
CA GLY A 2 6.61 -15.35 14.57
C GLY A 2 7.29 -15.88 13.31
N GLY A 3 7.88 -17.08 13.43
CA GLY A 3 8.45 -17.88 12.34
C GLY A 3 7.39 -18.52 11.44
N LYS A 4 6.40 -17.76 10.96
CA LYS A 4 5.57 -18.23 9.86
C LYS A 4 6.43 -18.18 8.60
N GLN A 5 6.68 -19.35 8.00
CA GLN A 5 7.34 -19.42 6.71
C GLN A 5 6.48 -18.64 5.70
N LEU A 6 7.07 -17.62 5.09
CA LEU A 6 6.41 -16.88 4.02
C LEU A 6 6.35 -17.79 2.80
N GLU A 7 5.14 -18.05 2.30
CA GLU A 7 4.99 -18.78 1.05
C GLU A 7 5.52 -17.94 -0.12
N PRO A 8 6.23 -18.54 -1.08
CA PRO A 8 6.62 -17.85 -2.29
C PRO A 8 5.40 -17.31 -3.05
N LEU A 9 5.52 -16.09 -3.58
CA LEU A 9 4.46 -15.50 -4.38
C LEU A 9 4.21 -16.35 -5.64
N LYS A 10 2.96 -16.74 -5.86
CA LYS A 10 2.53 -17.54 -7.02
C LYS A 10 2.37 -16.63 -8.24
N TYR A 11 3.48 -16.18 -8.83
CA TYR A 11 3.49 -15.25 -9.98
C TYR A 11 2.57 -15.69 -11.14
N GLY A 12 2.50 -16.99 -11.42
CA GLY A 12 1.60 -17.54 -12.45
C GLY A 12 0.12 -17.28 -12.15
N LYS A 13 -0.30 -17.49 -10.89
CA LYS A 13 -1.68 -17.23 -10.46
C LYS A 13 -2.02 -15.75 -10.57
N VAL A 14 -1.13 -14.88 -10.09
CA VAL A 14 -1.29 -13.42 -10.20
C VAL A 14 -1.36 -12.98 -11.66
N ALA A 15 -0.54 -13.56 -12.53
CA ALA A 15 -0.53 -13.25 -13.96
C ALA A 15 -1.85 -13.64 -14.65
N THR A 16 -2.40 -14.82 -14.31
CA THR A 16 -3.70 -15.25 -14.79
C THR A 16 -4.82 -14.33 -14.31
N GLU A 17 -4.87 -14.02 -13.01
CA GLU A 17 -5.90 -13.14 -12.44
C GLU A 17 -5.83 -11.72 -13.00
N ALA A 18 -4.62 -11.20 -13.23
CA ALA A 18 -4.40 -9.88 -13.80
C ALA A 18 -4.43 -9.86 -15.35
N SER A 19 -4.65 -11.00 -16.01
CA SER A 19 -4.65 -11.12 -17.48
C SER A 19 -3.39 -10.54 -18.15
N VAL A 20 -2.22 -10.80 -17.58
CA VAL A 20 -0.91 -10.36 -18.09
C VAL A 20 0.08 -11.51 -18.15
N SER A 21 1.22 -11.32 -18.81
CA SER A 21 2.27 -12.34 -18.81
C SER A 21 2.93 -12.47 -17.43
N ARG A 22 3.36 -13.69 -17.08
CA ARG A 22 4.15 -13.96 -15.87
C ARG A 22 5.38 -13.04 -15.77
N LYS A 23 6.10 -12.83 -16.88
CA LYS A 23 7.25 -11.92 -16.95
C LYS A 23 6.87 -10.49 -16.59
N LYS A 24 5.71 -10.00 -17.02
CA LYS A 24 5.23 -8.64 -16.68
C LYS A 24 4.96 -8.52 -15.18
N VAL A 25 4.36 -9.53 -14.56
CA VAL A 25 4.15 -9.55 -13.10
C VAL A 25 5.48 -9.58 -12.37
N GLU A 26 6.38 -10.49 -12.74
CA GLU A 26 7.71 -10.60 -12.09
C GLU A 26 8.48 -9.29 -12.20
N CYS A 27 8.59 -8.71 -13.40
CA CYS A 27 9.29 -7.43 -13.58
C CYS A 27 8.65 -6.29 -12.77
N CYS A 28 7.32 -6.23 -12.71
CA CYS A 28 6.64 -5.19 -11.92
C CYS A 28 6.91 -5.35 -10.42
N ILE A 29 6.75 -6.56 -9.89
CA ILE A 29 6.89 -6.82 -8.46
C ILE A 29 8.35 -6.65 -8.04
N LEU A 30 9.28 -7.29 -8.75
CA LEU A 30 10.71 -7.19 -8.43
C LEU A 30 11.20 -5.75 -8.58
N GLY A 31 10.84 -5.06 -9.67
CA GLY A 31 11.26 -3.68 -9.89
C GLY A 31 10.77 -2.72 -8.81
N THR A 32 9.49 -2.83 -8.42
CA THR A 32 8.94 -2.01 -7.34
C THR A 32 9.56 -2.34 -5.99
N MET A 33 9.73 -3.63 -5.66
CA MET A 33 10.34 -4.06 -4.40
C MET A 33 11.82 -3.66 -4.30
N SER A 34 12.58 -3.75 -5.39
CA SER A 34 13.96 -3.27 -5.44
C SER A 34 14.05 -1.76 -5.21
N LEU A 35 13.14 -0.97 -5.80
CA LEU A 35 13.09 0.46 -5.55
C LEU A 35 12.75 0.78 -4.09
N LEU A 36 11.75 0.09 -3.52
CA LEU A 36 11.37 0.25 -2.11
C LEU A 36 12.56 -0.11 -1.20
N TYR A 37 13.18 -1.26 -1.42
CA TYR A 37 14.35 -1.71 -0.67
C TYR A 37 15.48 -0.68 -0.72
N HIS A 38 15.81 -0.17 -1.91
CA HIS A 38 16.84 0.86 -2.07
C HIS A 38 16.51 2.13 -1.29
N CYS A 39 15.23 2.53 -1.23
CA CYS A 39 14.82 3.69 -0.44
C CYS A 39 15.01 3.47 1.05
N LEU A 40 14.61 2.29 1.55
CA LEU A 40 14.74 1.91 2.95
C LEU A 40 16.20 1.80 3.37
N GLU A 41 17.05 1.20 2.54
CA GLU A 41 18.49 1.09 2.77
C GLU A 41 19.16 2.46 2.94
N LYS A 42 18.68 3.47 2.21
CA LYS A 42 19.18 4.86 2.30
C LYS A 42 18.52 5.68 3.40
N GLY A 43 17.62 5.09 4.19
CA GLY A 43 16.87 5.80 5.23
C GLY A 43 15.94 6.88 4.68
N MET A 44 15.55 6.80 3.40
CA MET A 44 14.62 7.76 2.80
C MET A 44 13.20 7.49 3.31
N SER A 45 12.45 8.55 3.57
CA SER A 45 11.01 8.45 3.76
C SER A 45 10.33 7.96 2.48
N VAL A 46 9.35 7.07 2.60
CA VAL A 46 8.62 6.49 1.47
C VAL A 46 7.12 6.57 1.70
N ALA A 47 6.41 7.09 0.70
CA ALA A 47 4.97 6.90 0.56
C ALA A 47 4.72 5.80 -0.49
N PHE A 48 4.46 4.58 -0.03
CA PHE A 48 4.22 3.44 -0.89
C PHE A 48 2.72 3.25 -1.14
N VAL A 49 2.28 3.65 -2.34
CA VAL A 49 0.88 3.60 -2.77
C VAL A 49 0.56 2.23 -3.32
N LEU A 50 -0.38 1.55 -2.68
CA LEU A 50 -1.05 0.36 -3.19
C LEU A 50 -2.37 0.85 -3.81
N ARG A 51 -2.43 0.99 -5.14
CA ARG A 51 -3.48 1.75 -5.86
C ARG A 51 -4.93 1.42 -5.43
N ASP A 52 -5.20 0.17 -5.09
CA ASP A 52 -6.54 -0.31 -4.75
C ASP A 52 -6.75 -0.56 -3.25
N VAL A 53 -5.73 -0.26 -2.43
CA VAL A 53 -5.70 -0.59 -1.00
C VAL A 53 -5.51 0.66 -0.14
N GLY A 54 -4.49 1.45 -0.42
CA GLY A 54 -4.10 2.58 0.42
C GLY A 54 -2.66 3.02 0.25
N VAL A 55 -2.11 3.67 1.28
CA VAL A 55 -0.75 4.20 1.31
C VAL A 55 -0.05 3.72 2.58
N LEU A 56 1.09 3.06 2.39
CA LEU A 56 2.03 2.72 3.47
C LEU A 56 3.08 3.83 3.57
N LEU A 57 3.06 4.55 4.68
CA LEU A 57 4.02 5.59 5.01
C LEU A 57 5.13 4.98 5.86
N ILE A 58 6.38 5.20 5.45
CA ILE A 58 7.58 4.79 6.17
C ILE A 58 8.45 6.03 6.35
N GLU A 59 8.57 6.52 7.57
CA GLU A 59 9.36 7.72 7.89
C GLU A 59 10.18 7.48 9.16
N GLY A 60 11.51 7.39 9.01
CA GLY A 60 12.39 7.02 10.12
C GLY A 60 12.04 5.64 10.69
N SER A 61 11.66 5.59 11.96
CA SER A 61 11.18 4.37 12.63
C SER A 61 9.66 4.18 12.56
N MET A 62 8.92 5.16 12.05
CA MET A 62 7.46 5.10 11.95
C MET A 62 7.03 4.36 10.67
N VAL A 63 6.14 3.38 10.84
CA VAL A 63 5.47 2.69 9.74
C VAL A 63 3.96 2.77 9.98
N LEU A 64 3.25 3.44 9.08
CA LEU A 64 1.80 3.66 9.19
C LEU A 64 1.09 3.27 7.89
N MET A 65 0.04 2.46 8.00
CA MET A 65 -0.81 2.11 6.87
C MET A 65 -2.10 2.93 6.93
N ARG A 66 -2.39 3.66 5.84
CA ARG A 66 -3.68 4.34 5.63
C ARG A 66 -4.43 3.67 4.49
N PHE A 67 -5.69 3.31 4.69
CA PHE A 67 -6.50 2.62 3.69
C PHE A 67 -7.40 3.58 2.93
N TYR A 68 -7.73 3.24 1.69
CA TYR A 68 -8.85 3.89 1.02
C TYR A 68 -10.16 3.38 1.63
N LEU A 69 -11.14 4.28 1.78
CA LEU A 69 -12.41 3.92 2.42
C LEU A 69 -13.15 2.82 1.66
N ASP A 70 -13.19 2.91 0.33
CA ASP A 70 -13.80 1.91 -0.56
C ASP A 70 -13.12 0.54 -0.46
N PHE A 71 -11.81 0.50 -0.20
CA PHE A 71 -11.11 -0.75 0.09
C PHE A 71 -11.57 -1.36 1.43
N LEU A 72 -11.67 -0.56 2.49
CA LEU A 72 -12.14 -1.05 3.79
C LEU A 72 -13.56 -1.61 3.69
N GLU A 73 -14.48 -0.88 3.06
CA GLU A 73 -15.86 -1.32 2.85
C GLU A 73 -15.93 -2.65 2.07
N LYS A 74 -15.05 -2.82 1.08
CA LYS A 74 -14.97 -4.06 0.30
C LYS A 74 -14.47 -5.24 1.13
N VAL A 75 -13.51 -5.02 2.03
CA VAL A 75 -12.92 -6.09 2.86
C VAL A 75 -13.83 -6.45 4.05
N THR A 76 -14.50 -5.46 4.65
CA THR A 76 -15.46 -5.71 5.74
C THR A 76 -16.79 -6.22 5.22
N GLY A 77 -17.14 -5.93 3.96
CA GLY A 77 -18.48 -6.19 3.42
C GLY A 77 -19.54 -5.22 3.92
N GLU A 78 -19.13 -4.17 4.64
CA GLU A 78 -20.01 -3.19 5.27
C GLU A 78 -19.76 -1.81 4.70
N ARG A 79 -20.83 -1.09 4.34
CA ARG A 79 -20.72 0.32 3.98
C ARG A 79 -20.52 1.14 5.23
N ILE A 80 -19.46 1.94 5.26
CA ILE A 80 -19.13 2.80 6.39
C ILE A 80 -19.79 4.16 6.12
N GLN A 81 -21.11 4.21 6.33
CA GLN A 81 -21.90 5.44 6.20
C GLN A 81 -22.09 6.15 7.53
N ASP A 82 -21.89 5.45 8.65
CA ASP A 82 -21.97 6.04 9.98
C ASP A 82 -20.87 7.09 10.18
N ARG A 83 -21.30 8.30 10.51
CA ARG A 83 -20.42 9.46 10.69
C ARG A 83 -19.48 9.28 11.89
N ALA A 84 -19.90 8.55 12.93
CA ALA A 84 -19.06 8.32 14.10
C ALA A 84 -17.87 7.42 13.76
N THR A 85 -18.12 6.34 13.01
CA THR A 85 -17.10 5.38 12.53
C THR A 85 -16.12 6.06 11.58
N LEU A 86 -16.60 6.85 10.60
CA LEU A 86 -15.71 7.62 9.73
C LEU A 86 -14.83 8.60 10.50
N LYS A 87 -15.40 9.33 11.47
CA LYS A 87 -14.63 10.24 12.32
C LYS A 87 -13.59 9.49 13.15
N ALA A 88 -13.93 8.34 13.73
CA ALA A 88 -12.99 7.54 14.49
C ALA A 88 -11.81 7.07 13.62
N LEU A 89 -12.09 6.57 12.41
CA LEU A 89 -11.06 6.16 11.45
C LEU A 89 -10.15 7.33 11.00
N GLN A 90 -10.72 8.53 10.86
CA GLN A 90 -9.95 9.74 10.55
C GLN A 90 -9.09 10.20 11.75
N GLN A 91 -9.62 10.13 12.97
CA GLN A 91 -8.89 10.48 14.19
C GLN A 91 -7.73 9.53 14.47
N LEU A 92 -7.88 8.27 14.11
CA LEU A 92 -6.81 7.27 14.18
C LEU A 92 -5.84 7.35 12.98
N ASP A 93 -6.06 8.29 12.05
CA ASP A 93 -5.23 8.49 10.87
C ASP A 93 -5.11 7.22 10.00
N MET A 94 -6.18 6.41 9.98
CA MET A 94 -6.21 5.10 9.30
C MET A 94 -6.79 5.15 7.89
N VAL A 95 -7.40 6.28 7.49
CA VAL A 95 -8.06 6.42 6.20
C VAL A 95 -7.50 7.59 5.43
N VAL A 96 -7.32 7.40 4.13
CA VAL A 96 -6.86 8.43 3.19
C VAL A 96 -7.84 8.55 2.02
N SER A 97 -8.08 9.78 1.57
CA SER A 97 -8.87 10.02 0.37
C SER A 97 -8.03 9.84 -0.89
N ARG A 98 -8.59 9.23 -1.92
CA ARG A 98 -7.96 9.07 -3.25
C ARG A 98 -7.64 10.41 -3.92
N VAL A 99 -8.33 11.48 -3.54
CA VAL A 99 -8.21 12.82 -4.13
C VAL A 99 -7.04 13.60 -3.51
N VAL A 100 -6.53 13.18 -2.35
CA VAL A 100 -5.40 13.86 -1.70
C VAL A 100 -4.12 13.57 -2.48
N PRO A 101 -3.34 14.60 -2.87
CA PRO A 101 -2.05 14.39 -3.50
C PRO A 101 -1.16 13.54 -2.60
N VAL A 102 -0.72 12.39 -3.07
CA VAL A 102 0.14 11.50 -2.24
C VAL A 102 1.42 12.22 -1.80
N ALA A 103 1.90 13.17 -2.60
CA ALA A 103 3.04 14.03 -2.26
C ALA A 103 2.83 14.88 -0.99
N SER A 104 1.58 15.18 -0.61
CA SER A 104 1.28 15.90 0.64
C SER A 104 1.21 14.98 1.86
N LEU A 105 1.32 13.66 1.68
CA LEU A 105 1.25 12.66 2.76
C LEU A 105 2.62 12.35 3.38
N SER A 106 3.71 12.80 2.76
CA SER A 106 5.07 12.62 3.28
C SER A 106 5.79 13.95 3.37
N PHE A 107 6.53 14.18 4.44
CA PHE A 107 7.17 15.48 4.69
C PHE A 107 8.41 15.71 3.79
N SER A 108 8.94 14.67 3.13
CA SER A 108 10.06 14.75 2.18
C SER A 108 10.32 13.44 1.40
N GLY A 109 9.33 12.55 1.31
CA GLY A 109 9.54 11.15 0.89
C GLY A 109 9.47 10.89 -0.62
N ARG A 110 10.04 9.75 -1.05
CA ARG A 110 9.80 9.21 -2.39
C ARG A 110 8.41 8.58 -2.46
N VAL A 111 7.66 8.93 -3.50
CA VAL A 111 6.39 8.28 -3.81
C VAL A 111 6.66 7.09 -4.73
N ILE A 112 6.23 5.89 -4.30
CA ILE A 112 6.32 4.66 -5.08
C ILE A 112 4.89 4.15 -5.30
N ILE A 113 4.50 3.88 -6.54
CA ILE A 113 3.14 3.43 -6.88
C ILE A 113 3.18 1.98 -7.36
N PHE A 114 2.32 1.15 -6.78
CA PHE A 114 2.14 -0.26 -7.11
C PHE A 114 0.67 -0.60 -7.41
N PRO A 115 0.38 -1.36 -8.49
CA PRO A 115 1.31 -1.71 -9.57
C PRO A 115 1.71 -0.48 -10.41
N LYS A 116 2.82 -0.57 -11.16
CA LYS A 116 3.28 0.52 -12.04
C LYS A 116 2.32 0.71 -13.22
#